data_AF-A0A518DEZ8-F1
#
_entry.id   AF-A0A518DEZ8-F1
#
_cell.length_a   1.000
_cell.length_b   1.000
_cell.length_c   1.000
_cell.angle_alpha   90.00
_cell.angle_beta   90.00
_cell.angle_gamma   90.00
#
_symmetry.space_group_name_H-M   'P 1'
#
loop_
_entity.id
_entity.type
_entity.pdbx_description
1 polymer ?
#
loop_
_entity_poly.entity_id
_entity_poly.type
_entity_poly.pdbx_seq_one_letter_code
_entity_poly.pdbx_strand_id
1 'polypeptide(L)'
;MPRIPLNHAQLHSDQLNERLEMSTAEIGLAVRTTNCLEEKGILTVYDLLQCQPEYLLGISNFGEKTLEEVYAALEVIGFPRPGRAQVGKPR
;
A
#
# COMPACT_ATOMS: atom_id res chain seq x y z
N MET A 1 -38.08 5.73 10.11
CA MET A 1 -36.63 5.43 10.15
C MET A 1 -35.93 6.50 9.35
N PRO A 2 -35.04 7.31 9.96
CA PRO A 2 -34.46 8.47 9.27
C PRO A 2 -33.57 7.98 8.12
N ARG A 3 -33.87 8.44 6.91
CA ARG A 3 -33.00 8.29 5.75
C ARG A 3 -31.81 9.20 5.96
N ILE A 4 -30.74 8.63 6.49
CA ILE A 4 -29.45 9.31 6.61
C ILE A 4 -29.02 9.69 5.19
N PRO A 5 -28.76 10.97 4.91
CA PRO A 5 -28.21 11.36 3.61
C PRO A 5 -26.80 10.80 3.53
N LEU A 6 -26.59 9.81 2.65
CA LEU A 6 -25.23 9.33 2.35
C LEU A 6 -24.47 10.49 1.70
N ASN A 7 -23.59 11.09 2.49
CA ASN A 7 -22.65 12.09 2.02
C ASN A 7 -21.75 11.41 0.97
N HIS A 8 -21.73 11.96 -0.24
CA HIS A 8 -20.93 11.46 -1.37
C HIS A 8 -19.42 11.38 -1.07
N ALA A 9 -18.95 12.07 -0.02
CA ALA A 9 -17.59 11.99 0.48
C ALA A 9 -17.24 10.62 1.12
N GLN A 10 -18.22 9.88 1.64
CA GLN A 10 -17.98 8.61 2.32
C GLN A 10 -17.60 7.49 1.36
N LEU A 11 -18.16 7.47 0.14
CA LEU A 11 -17.84 6.43 -0.84
C LEU A 11 -16.37 6.45 -1.26
N HIS A 12 -15.75 7.62 -1.33
CA HIS A 12 -14.34 7.73 -1.73
C HIS A 12 -13.40 7.15 -0.67
N SER A 13 -13.72 7.35 0.61
CA SER A 13 -12.95 6.79 1.73
C SER A 13 -13.13 5.28 1.83
N ASP A 14 -14.36 4.80 1.62
CA ASP A 14 -14.69 3.38 1.64
C ASP A 14 -13.90 2.62 0.56
N GLN A 15 -13.89 3.14 -0.67
CA GLN A 15 -13.11 2.55 -1.76
C GLN A 15 -11.61 2.52 -1.50
N LEU A 16 -11.04 3.51 -0.81
CA LEU A 16 -9.63 3.48 -0.40
C LEU A 16 -9.39 2.45 0.70
N ASN A 17 -10.31 2.32 1.64
CA ASN A 17 -10.22 1.34 2.72
C ASN A 17 -10.24 -0.09 2.17
N GLU A 18 -11.15 -0.39 1.25
CA GLU A 18 -11.22 -1.68 0.56
C GLU A 18 -9.88 -2.03 -0.13
N ARG A 19 -9.19 -1.02 -0.67
CA ARG A 19 -7.90 -1.18 -1.34
C ARG A 19 -6.73 -1.35 -0.36
N LEU A 20 -6.82 -0.74 0.83
CA LEU A 20 -5.85 -0.89 1.93
C LEU A 20 -5.93 -2.29 2.57
N GLU A 21 -7.13 -2.85 2.63
CA GLU A 21 -7.39 -4.19 3.16
C GLU A 21 -6.94 -5.31 2.21
N MET A 22 -6.64 -4.97 0.95
CA MET A 22 -6.12 -5.92 -0.03
C MET A 22 -4.77 -6.50 0.43
N SER A 23 -4.61 -7.81 0.28
CA SER A 23 -3.37 -8.49 0.67
C SER A 23 -2.23 -8.23 -0.32
N THR A 24 -1.00 -8.28 0.18
CA THR A 24 0.22 -8.20 -0.65
C THR A 24 0.27 -9.33 -1.70
N ALA A 25 -0.40 -10.45 -1.46
CA ALA A 25 -0.60 -11.54 -2.41
C ALA A 25 -1.56 -11.18 -3.56
N GLU A 26 -2.59 -10.37 -3.30
CA GLU A 26 -3.61 -10.00 -4.31
C GLU A 26 -3.12 -8.91 -5.27
N ILE A 27 -2.23 -8.04 -4.80
CA ILE A 27 -1.69 -6.93 -5.60
C ILE A 27 -0.63 -7.37 -6.62
N GLY A 28 -0.35 -8.68 -6.68
CA GLY A 28 0.52 -9.29 -7.68
C GLY A 28 2.01 -9.21 -7.34
N LEU A 29 2.38 -9.15 -6.06
CA LEU A 29 3.78 -9.24 -5.66
C LEU A 29 4.34 -10.63 -5.89
N ALA A 30 5.66 -10.70 -6.16
CA ALA A 30 6.35 -11.96 -6.25
C ALA A 30 6.24 -12.74 -4.94
N VAL A 31 6.02 -14.05 -5.01
CA VAL A 31 5.90 -14.95 -3.83
C VAL A 31 7.05 -14.78 -2.83
N ARG A 32 8.26 -14.42 -3.29
CA ARG A 32 9.41 -14.14 -2.42
C ARG A 32 9.22 -12.86 -1.62
N THR A 33 8.73 -11.81 -2.27
CA THR A 33 8.39 -10.52 -1.68
C THR A 33 7.27 -10.68 -0.65
N THR A 34 6.20 -11.39 -1.03
CA THR A 34 5.06 -11.67 -0.15
C THR A 34 5.50 -12.41 1.11
N ASN A 35 6.24 -13.52 0.98
CA ASN A 35 6.75 -14.26 2.14
C ASN A 35 7.64 -13.40 3.07
N CYS A 36 8.47 -12.51 2.52
CA CYS A 36 9.30 -11.61 3.32
C CYS A 36 8.46 -10.59 4.11
N LEU A 37 7.40 -10.07 3.50
CA LEU A 37 6.47 -9.14 4.10
C LEU A 37 5.65 -9.85 5.18
N GLU A 38 5.09 -11.03 4.88
CA GLU A 38 4.33 -11.86 5.82
C GLU A 38 5.14 -12.26 7.05
N GLU A 39 6.43 -12.60 6.88
CA GLU A 39 7.32 -12.92 8.00
C GLU A 39 7.54 -11.71 8.93
N LYS A 40 7.44 -10.48 8.40
CA LYS A 40 7.46 -9.24 9.19
C LYS A 40 6.10 -8.84 9.76
N GLY A 41 5.02 -9.57 9.44
CA GLY A 41 3.64 -9.24 9.81
C GLY A 41 2.92 -8.35 8.80
N ILE A 42 3.54 -8.07 7.66
CA ILE A 42 3.03 -7.18 6.61
C ILE A 42 2.22 -7.99 5.60
N LEU A 43 0.96 -8.25 5.94
CA LEU A 43 0.04 -9.06 5.12
C LEU A 43 -0.76 -8.21 4.13
N THR A 44 -1.01 -6.94 4.49
CA THR A 44 -1.92 -6.04 3.77
C THR A 44 -1.18 -4.83 3.20
N VAL A 45 -1.79 -4.21 2.19
CA VAL A 45 -1.34 -2.92 1.64
C VAL A 45 -1.30 -1.85 2.74
N TYR A 46 -2.26 -1.87 3.65
CA TYR A 46 -2.30 -0.99 4.82
C TYR A 46 -1.03 -1.09 5.66
N ASP A 47 -0.66 -2.31 6.07
CA ASP A 47 0.51 -2.53 6.92
C ASP A 47 1.80 -2.14 6.18
N LEU A 48 1.83 -2.42 4.88
CA LEU A 48 2.94 -2.06 4.01
C LEU A 48 3.13 -0.54 3.88
N LEU A 49 2.03 0.23 3.83
CA LEU A 49 2.06 1.71 3.83
C LEU A 49 2.48 2.29 5.18
N GLN A 50 2.23 1.58 6.28
CA GLN A 50 2.70 1.95 7.61
C GLN A 50 4.16 1.57 7.84
N CYS A 51 4.68 0.60 7.08
CA CYS A 51 6.08 0.19 7.14
C CYS A 51 7.00 1.20 6.45
N GLN A 52 8.15 1.42 7.08
CA GLN A 52 9.18 2.30 6.53
C GLN A 52 10.04 1.58 5.48
N PRO A 53 10.44 2.27 4.40
CA PRO A 53 11.32 1.70 3.39
C PRO A 53 12.66 1.26 3.96
N GLU A 54 13.22 1.98 4.94
CA GLU A 54 14.47 1.58 5.59
C GLU A 54 14.35 0.23 6.31
N TYR A 55 13.17 -0.06 6.89
CA TYR A 55 12.91 -1.34 7.53
C TYR A 55 12.80 -2.47 6.52
N LEU A 56 12.19 -2.19 5.36
CA LEU A 56 12.07 -3.12 4.24
C LEU A 56 13.45 -3.44 3.65
N LEU A 57 14.27 -2.43 3.34
CA LEU A 57 15.65 -2.60 2.86
C LEU A 57 16.57 -3.34 3.86
N GLY A 58 16.23 -3.37 5.14
CA GLY A 58 16.96 -4.11 6.17
C GLY A 58 16.66 -5.62 6.21
N ILE A 59 15.66 -6.11 5.47
CA ILE A 59 15.28 -7.52 5.45
C ILE A 59 16.28 -8.29 4.57
N SER A 60 16.79 -9.41 5.06
CA SER A 60 17.90 -10.17 4.45
C SER A 60 17.59 -10.83 3.10
N ASN A 61 16.46 -10.52 2.47
CA ASN A 61 16.03 -10.97 1.14
C ASN A 61 15.28 -9.86 0.36
N PHE A 62 15.35 -8.62 0.84
CA PHE A 62 14.58 -7.51 0.33
C PHE A 62 15.54 -6.49 -0.26
N GLY A 63 15.57 -6.44 -1.59
CA GLY A 63 16.44 -5.54 -2.34
C GLY A 63 15.69 -4.37 -2.94
N GLU A 64 16.42 -3.50 -3.63
CA GLU A 64 15.87 -2.40 -4.42
C GLU A 64 14.80 -2.88 -5.41
N LYS A 65 15.02 -4.05 -6.02
CA LYS A 65 14.07 -4.66 -6.96
C LYS A 65 12.75 -5.06 -6.32
N THR A 66 12.82 -5.69 -5.15
CA THR A 66 11.65 -6.07 -4.34
C THR A 66 10.87 -4.84 -3.89
N LEU A 67 11.59 -3.81 -3.45
CA LEU A 67 11.02 -2.53 -3.04
C LEU A 67 10.30 -1.83 -4.22
N GLU A 68 10.91 -1.85 -5.40
CA GLU A 68 10.34 -1.27 -6.61
C GLU A 68 9.06 -1.99 -7.04
N GLU A 69 9.01 -3.33 -6.95
CA GLU A 69 7.78 -4.10 -7.20
C GLU A 69 6.66 -3.74 -6.21
N VAL A 70 6.99 -3.60 -4.93
CA VAL A 70 6.04 -3.14 -3.90
C VAL A 70 5.48 -1.77 -4.25
N TYR A 71 6.34 -0.81 -4.60
CA TYR A 71 5.89 0.52 -5.00
C TYR A 71 5.09 0.52 -6.30
N ALA A 72 5.45 -0.30 -7.27
CA ALA A 72 4.71 -0.45 -8.50
C ALA A 72 3.30 -1.01 -8.24
N ALA A 73 3.19 -2.02 -7.37
CA ALA A 73 1.90 -2.58 -6.95
C ALA A 73 1.04 -1.53 -6.23
N LEU A 74 1.61 -0.75 -5.30
CA LEU A 74 0.92 0.37 -4.65
C LEU A 74 0.39 1.40 -5.67
N GLU A 75 1.21 1.75 -6.66
CA GLU A 75 0.86 2.73 -7.69
C GLU A 75 -0.29 2.25 -8.58
N VAL A 76 -0.36 0.95 -8.88
CA VAL A 76 -1.49 0.33 -9.62
C VAL A 76 -2.81 0.44 -8.86
N ILE A 77 -2.76 0.34 -7.53
CA ILE A 77 -3.93 0.43 -6.65
C ILE A 77 -4.36 1.89 -6.45
N GLY A 78 -3.48 2.85 -6.75
CA GLY A 78 -3.70 4.28 -6.60
C GLY A 78 -3.09 4.87 -5.32
N PHE A 79 -2.21 4.14 -4.63
CA PHE A 79 -1.51 4.65 -3.45
C PHE A 79 -0.15 5.27 -3.85
N PRO A 80 0.08 6.54 -3.49
CA PRO A 80 1.37 7.18 -3.73
C PRO A 80 2.43 6.64 -2.78
N ARG A 81 3.65 6.49 -3.31
CA ARG A 81 4.83 6.01 -2.60
C ARG A 81 5.12 6.90 -1.37
N PRO A 82 5.03 6.41 -0.11
CA PRO A 82 5.42 7.20 1.05
C PRO A 82 6.92 7.50 0.95
N GLY A 83 7.26 8.78 0.91
CA GLY A 83 8.63 9.27 0.63
C GLY A 83 8.70 10.19 -0.59
N ARG A 84 7.74 10.10 -1.53
CA ARG A 84 7.42 11.21 -2.43
C ARG A 84 6.33 12.05 -1.78
N ALA A 85 6.64 12.61 -0.61
CA ALA A 85 5.98 13.83 -0.19
C ALA A 85 6.02 14.76 -1.41
N GLN A 86 4.85 15.28 -1.73
CA GLN A 86 4.55 16.08 -2.90
C GLN A 86 5.57 17.22 -3.08
N VAL A 87 6.67 16.97 -3.80
CA VAL A 87 7.50 18.05 -4.35
C VAL A 87 6.74 18.55 -5.57
N GLY A 88 5.85 19.51 -5.30
CA GLY A 88 5.32 20.48 -6.25
C GLY A 88 4.71 19.92 -7.53
N LYS A 89 3.37 19.89 -7.59
CA LYS A 89 2.72 20.48 -8.77
C LYS A 89 2.42 21.96 -8.45
N PRO A 90 3.31 22.93 -8.78
CA PRO A 90 2.80 24.25 -9.09
C PRO A 90 2.04 24.13 -10.43
N ARG A 91 0.92 24.87 -10.54
CA ARG A 91 0.25 25.12 -11.81
C ARG A 91 1.20 25.69 -12.85
#